data_AF-A0A1V5KK79-F1
#
_entry.id   AF-A0A1V5KK79-F1
#
_cell.length_a   1.000
_cell.length_b   1.000
_cell.length_c   1.000
_cell.angle_alpha   90.00
_cell.angle_beta   90.00
_cell.angle_gamma   90.00
#
_symmetry.space_group_name_H-M   'P 1'
#
loop_
_entity.id
_entity.type
_entity.pdbx_description
1 polymer ?
#
loop_
_entity_poly.entity_id
_entity_poly.type
_entity_poly.pdbx_seq_one_letter_code
_entity_poly.pdbx_strand_id
1 'polypeptide(L)'
;MKLGRILNKKLNTAIAGMGHGDVLMICDAGFPIPTDEQRIDLALEKDCPTIEQLMDLILSDFCYERVIVASEMKDYNRPLYDFVERTCARCPVEGVPYAQFMAEMPKKAKYIVRSGAFNPYGNIAFVSAIDAPRWWNKEGLVVPDVYKGRA
;
A
#
# COMPACT_ATOMS: atom_id res chain seq x y z
N MET A 1 15.28 -4.87 -19.62
CA MET A 1 14.94 -3.45 -19.39
C MET A 1 13.43 -3.32 -19.31
N LYS A 2 12.86 -2.62 -18.31
CA LYS A 2 11.41 -2.47 -18.09
C LYS A 2 10.91 -1.17 -18.73
N LEU A 3 9.74 -1.21 -19.39
CA LEU A 3 9.08 -0.03 -20.00
C LEU A 3 8.15 0.71 -19.01
N GLY A 4 7.65 0.02 -17.98
CA GLY A 4 6.76 0.62 -16.97
C GLY A 4 7.51 1.55 -16.00
N ARG A 5 6.74 2.35 -15.23
CA ARG A 5 7.26 3.38 -14.32
C ARG A 5 8.19 2.81 -13.24
N ILE A 6 7.86 1.66 -12.67
CA ILE A 6 8.64 1.04 -11.58
C ILE A 6 9.82 0.28 -12.17
N LEU A 7 11.05 0.77 -11.96
CA LEU A 7 12.28 0.09 -12.41
C LEU A 7 12.91 -0.81 -11.34
N ASN A 8 12.62 -0.55 -10.05
CA ASN A 8 13.24 -1.30 -8.95
C ASN A 8 12.85 -2.79 -9.02
N LYS A 9 13.85 -3.67 -9.12
CA LYS A 9 13.63 -5.13 -9.27
C LYS A 9 12.83 -5.72 -8.11
N LYS A 10 13.19 -5.39 -6.86
CA LYS A 10 12.55 -5.96 -5.67
C LYS A 10 11.09 -5.50 -5.54
N LEU A 11 10.81 -4.23 -5.83
CA LEU A 11 9.44 -3.70 -5.85
C LEU A 11 8.59 -4.35 -6.94
N ASN A 12 9.15 -4.55 -8.13
CA ASN A 12 8.46 -5.29 -9.20
C ASN A 12 8.14 -6.73 -8.80
N THR A 13 9.11 -7.44 -8.22
CA THR A 13 8.91 -8.81 -7.72
C THR A 13 7.83 -8.85 -6.65
N ALA A 14 7.82 -7.87 -5.75
CA ALA A 14 6.83 -7.79 -4.68
C ALA A 14 5.42 -7.60 -5.22
N ILE A 15 5.20 -6.58 -6.05
CA ILE A 15 3.88 -6.30 -6.65
C ILE A 15 3.38 -7.51 -7.46
N ALA A 16 4.23 -8.09 -8.31
CA ALA A 16 3.87 -9.27 -9.10
C ALA A 16 3.62 -10.53 -8.25
N GLY A 17 4.16 -10.57 -7.03
CA GLY A 17 3.99 -11.67 -6.08
C GLY A 17 2.77 -11.53 -5.18
N MET A 18 2.01 -10.43 -5.24
CA MET A 18 0.82 -10.21 -4.42
C MET A 18 -0.36 -11.08 -4.89
N GLY A 19 -1.02 -11.75 -3.95
CA GLY A 19 -2.33 -12.39 -4.14
C GLY A 19 -3.48 -11.53 -3.60
N HIS A 20 -4.74 -11.93 -3.86
CA HIS A 20 -5.90 -11.28 -3.27
C HIS A 20 -5.87 -11.43 -1.74
N GLY A 21 -6.01 -10.31 -1.01
CA GLY A 21 -5.99 -10.27 0.45
C GLY A 21 -4.59 -10.13 1.07
N ASP A 22 -3.52 -10.25 0.29
CA ASP A 22 -2.17 -9.98 0.78
C ASP A 22 -2.01 -8.49 1.15
N VAL A 23 -1.19 -8.22 2.17
CA VAL A 23 -0.94 -6.85 2.65
C VAL A 23 0.40 -6.33 2.15
N LEU A 24 0.39 -5.15 1.52
CA LEU A 24 1.57 -4.35 1.18
C LEU A 24 1.59 -3.10 2.06
N MET A 25 2.72 -2.80 2.70
CA MET A 25 2.88 -1.56 3.45
C MET A 25 3.82 -0.59 2.75
N ILE A 26 3.54 0.71 2.88
CA ILE A 26 4.50 1.80 2.63
C ILE A 26 4.70 2.51 3.96
N CYS A 27 5.95 2.65 4.40
CA CYS A 27 6.27 3.17 5.71
C CYS A 27 7.31 4.29 5.67
N ASP A 28 7.31 5.11 6.74
CA ASP A 28 8.32 6.12 7.00
C ASP A 28 9.70 5.48 7.28
N ALA A 29 10.73 6.31 7.35
CA ALA A 29 12.11 5.86 7.52
C ALA A 29 12.38 5.15 8.88
N GLY A 30 11.55 5.41 9.90
CA GLY A 30 11.71 4.94 11.27
C GLY A 30 10.94 3.66 11.60
N PHE A 31 10.12 3.16 10.67
CA PHE A 31 9.24 2.02 10.93
C PHE A 31 10.00 0.71 11.19
N PRO A 32 9.70 -0.03 12.27
CA PRO A 32 10.31 -1.32 12.54
C PRO A 32 9.77 -2.40 11.60
N ILE A 33 10.65 -3.05 10.86
CA ILE A 33 10.31 -4.13 9.91
C ILE A 33 10.67 -5.48 10.54
N PRO A 34 9.73 -6.43 10.70
CA PRO A 34 9.96 -7.67 11.43
C PRO A 34 11.04 -8.57 10.83
N THR A 35 11.08 -8.72 9.51
CA THR A 35 12.08 -9.55 8.82
C THR A 35 12.63 -8.89 7.55
N ASP A 36 13.87 -9.23 7.19
CA ASP A 36 14.53 -8.66 6.00
C ASP A 36 13.92 -9.16 4.68
N GLU A 37 13.25 -10.32 4.70
CA GLU A 37 12.52 -10.88 3.56
C GLU A 37 11.35 -9.98 3.16
N GLN A 38 10.65 -9.38 4.14
CA GLN A 38 9.56 -8.44 3.91
C GLN A 38 10.06 -7.08 3.42
N ARG A 39 11.30 -6.68 3.77
CA ARG A 39 11.81 -5.32 3.59
C ARG A 39 12.10 -4.98 2.12
N ILE A 40 11.53 -3.91 1.60
CA ILE A 40 11.94 -3.27 0.35
C ILE A 40 12.43 -1.87 0.69
N ASP A 41 13.72 -1.76 0.97
CA ASP A 41 14.30 -0.48 1.41
C ASP A 41 14.63 0.39 0.20
N LEU A 42 13.93 1.52 0.09
CA LEU A 42 14.12 2.51 -0.95
C LEU A 42 14.59 3.85 -0.38
N ALA A 43 14.81 3.95 0.94
CA ALA A 43 15.28 5.17 1.58
C ALA A 43 16.71 5.50 1.13
N LEU A 44 16.89 6.64 0.47
CA LEU A 44 18.20 7.13 0.03
C LEU A 44 18.74 8.18 1.00
N GLU A 45 17.88 9.15 1.33
CA GLU A 45 18.14 10.20 2.31
C GLU A 45 16.80 10.72 2.85
N LYS A 46 16.85 11.77 3.69
CA LYS A 46 15.66 12.40 4.24
C LYS A 46 14.73 12.87 3.12
N ASP A 47 13.48 12.40 3.20
CA ASP A 47 12.38 12.68 2.27
C ASP A 47 12.68 12.27 0.82
N CYS A 48 13.56 11.27 0.63
CA CYS A 48 13.93 10.75 -0.69
C CYS A 48 13.93 9.20 -0.74
N PRO A 49 12.95 8.58 -1.42
CA PRO A 49 11.69 9.15 -1.89
C PRO A 49 10.68 9.37 -0.75
N THR A 50 9.69 10.24 -0.96
CA THR A 50 8.58 10.43 -0.02
C THR A 50 7.55 9.29 -0.10
N ILE A 51 6.65 9.22 0.89
CA ILE A 51 5.54 8.26 0.87
C ILE A 51 4.62 8.53 -0.32
N GLU A 52 4.32 9.79 -0.61
CA GLU A 52 3.46 10.20 -1.72
C GLU A 52 4.03 9.77 -3.08
N GLN A 53 5.34 9.94 -3.28
CA GLN A 53 6.03 9.51 -4.50
C GLN A 53 5.96 7.99 -4.67
N LEU A 54 6.21 7.24 -3.60
CA LEU A 54 6.12 5.78 -3.64
C LEU A 54 4.68 5.30 -3.85
N MET A 55 3.71 5.95 -3.22
CA MET A 55 2.30 5.60 -3.35
C MET A 55 1.81 5.85 -4.79
N ASP A 56 2.13 6.99 -5.39
CA ASP A 56 1.81 7.27 -6.81
C ASP A 56 2.43 6.23 -7.77
N LEU A 57 3.67 5.83 -7.53
CA LEU A 57 4.33 4.81 -8.34
C LEU A 57 3.68 3.43 -8.14
N ILE A 58 3.48 3.01 -6.89
CA ILE A 58 2.96 1.68 -6.55
C ILE A 58 1.52 1.53 -7.02
N LEU A 59 0.65 2.50 -6.72
CA LEU A 59 -0.76 2.44 -7.09
C LEU A 59 -1.00 2.52 -8.61
N SER A 60 0.01 2.89 -9.40
CA SER A 60 -0.07 2.79 -10.87
C SER A 60 0.04 1.36 -11.41
N ASP A 61 0.50 0.40 -10.59
CA ASP A 61 0.71 -1.02 -10.97
C ASP A 61 0.16 -1.99 -9.90
N PHE A 62 -0.62 -1.50 -8.93
CA PHE A 62 -1.12 -2.28 -7.79
C PHE A 62 -2.62 -2.03 -7.52
N CYS A 63 -3.38 -3.11 -7.37
CA CYS A 63 -4.81 -3.11 -7.11
C CYS A 63 -5.08 -3.41 -5.63
N TYR A 64 -5.93 -2.60 -4.97
CA TYR A 64 -6.26 -2.72 -3.55
C TYR A 64 -7.76 -2.55 -3.28
N GLU A 65 -8.28 -3.20 -2.23
CA GLU A 65 -9.70 -3.08 -1.81
C GLU A 65 -9.85 -2.39 -0.45
N ARG A 66 -8.76 -2.25 0.32
CA ARG A 66 -8.76 -1.58 1.62
C ARG A 66 -7.47 -0.80 1.83
N VAL A 67 -7.59 0.32 2.52
CA VAL A 67 -6.48 1.19 2.94
C VAL A 67 -6.61 1.40 4.44
N ILE A 68 -5.56 1.05 5.18
CA ILE A 68 -5.55 1.09 6.64
C ILE A 68 -4.41 2.00 7.09
N VAL A 69 -4.69 2.90 8.02
CA VAL A 69 -3.72 3.82 8.64
C VAL A 69 -3.90 3.86 10.15
N ALA A 70 -2.89 4.36 10.87
CA ALA A 70 -3.09 4.76 12.26
C ALA A 70 -4.06 5.95 12.32
N SER A 71 -5.05 5.92 13.21
CA SER A 71 -6.06 6.98 13.35
C SER A 71 -5.41 8.31 13.72
N GLU A 72 -4.34 8.23 14.51
CA GLU A 72 -3.46 9.31 14.93
C GLU A 72 -2.80 10.04 13.75
N MET A 73 -2.68 9.40 12.57
CA MET A 73 -2.20 10.09 11.36
C MET A 73 -3.07 11.32 11.04
N LYS A 74 -4.38 11.26 11.28
CA LYS A 74 -5.28 12.39 11.03
C LYS A 74 -4.97 13.61 11.93
N ASP A 75 -4.54 13.36 13.15
CA ASP A 75 -4.30 14.39 14.17
C ASP A 75 -2.87 14.93 14.09
N TYR A 76 -1.89 14.06 13.87
CA TYR A 76 -0.46 14.40 13.94
C TYR A 76 0.22 14.51 12.58
N ASN A 77 -0.44 14.06 11.51
CA ASN A 77 0.09 14.09 10.14
C ASN A 77 -1.02 14.33 9.11
N ARG A 78 -1.81 15.37 9.39
CA ARG A 78 -2.94 15.78 8.57
C ARG A 78 -2.62 15.89 7.06
N PRO A 79 -1.47 16.45 6.64
CA PRO A 79 -1.14 16.55 5.21
C PRO A 79 -1.07 15.18 4.51
N LEU A 80 -0.43 14.19 5.15
CA LEU A 80 -0.35 12.84 4.58
C LEU A 80 -1.73 12.17 4.59
N TYR A 81 -2.50 12.30 5.69
CA TYR A 81 -3.85 11.76 5.75
C TYR A 81 -4.75 12.29 4.62
N ASP A 82 -4.76 13.61 4.39
CA ASP A 82 -5.51 14.22 3.30
C ASP A 82 -5.03 13.76 1.92
N PHE A 83 -3.73 13.50 1.75
CA PHE A 83 -3.18 12.90 0.54
C PHE A 83 -3.67 11.47 0.32
N VAL A 84 -3.68 10.64 1.37
CA VAL A 84 -4.16 9.25 1.30
C VAL A 84 -5.64 9.20 0.98
N GLU A 85 -6.48 9.98 1.67
CA GLU A 85 -7.92 10.08 1.39
C GLU A 85 -8.19 10.49 -0.06
N ARG A 86 -7.51 11.53 -0.54
CA ARG A 86 -7.69 12.00 -1.93
C ARG A 86 -7.26 10.96 -2.96
N THR A 87 -6.12 10.31 -2.74
CA THR A 87 -5.57 9.35 -3.71
C THR A 87 -6.35 8.03 -3.69
N CYS A 88 -6.90 7.66 -2.53
CA CYS A 88 -7.63 6.42 -2.34
C CYS A 88 -9.16 6.60 -2.34
N ALA A 89 -9.67 7.67 -2.95
CA ALA A 89 -11.09 8.06 -2.91
C ALA A 89 -12.10 6.97 -3.33
N ARG A 90 -11.64 5.91 -3.99
CA ARG A 90 -12.45 4.75 -4.38
C ARG A 90 -12.84 3.82 -3.22
N CYS A 91 -12.09 3.81 -2.13
CA CYS A 91 -12.44 3.06 -0.92
C CYS A 91 -12.14 3.90 0.34
N PRO A 92 -13.02 3.88 1.36
CA PRO A 92 -12.77 4.64 2.60
C PRO A 92 -11.45 4.26 3.26
N VAL A 93 -10.72 5.26 3.78
CA VAL A 93 -9.51 5.03 4.57
C VAL A 93 -9.91 4.58 5.97
N GLU A 94 -9.51 3.37 6.34
CA GLU A 94 -9.79 2.76 7.64
C GLU A 94 -8.75 3.22 8.67
N GLY A 95 -9.19 3.98 9.68
CA GLY A 95 -8.38 4.33 10.84
C GLY A 95 -8.46 3.25 11.92
N VAL A 96 -7.31 2.78 12.39
CA VAL A 96 -7.20 1.95 13.61
C VAL A 96 -6.25 2.62 14.61
N PRO A 97 -6.35 2.39 15.93
CA PRO A 97 -5.38 2.95 16.87
C PRO A 97 -3.94 2.53 16.53
N TYR A 98 -2.97 3.42 16.70
CA TYR A 98 -1.57 3.16 16.34
C TYR A 98 -1.01 1.90 17.00
N ALA A 99 -1.34 1.68 18.27
CA ALA A 99 -0.92 0.46 18.98
C ALA A 99 -1.43 -0.81 18.29
N GLN A 100 -2.67 -0.80 17.79
CA GLN A 100 -3.23 -1.91 17.02
C GLN A 100 -2.57 -2.04 15.65
N PHE A 101 -2.36 -0.92 14.95
CA PHE A 101 -1.65 -0.91 13.67
C PHE A 101 -0.28 -1.58 13.79
N MET A 102 0.51 -1.19 14.79
CA MET A 102 1.84 -1.74 15.05
C MET A 102 1.82 -3.20 15.48
N ALA A 103 0.79 -3.62 16.22
CA ALA A 103 0.68 -5.01 16.68
C ALA A 103 0.33 -5.99 15.56
N GLU A 104 -0.39 -5.54 14.54
CA GLU A 104 -0.99 -6.39 13.50
C GLU A 104 -0.37 -6.23 12.12
N MET A 105 -0.28 -5.00 11.60
CA MET A 105 0.02 -4.77 10.17
C MET A 105 1.42 -5.27 9.77
N PRO A 106 2.51 -5.01 10.52
CA PRO A 106 3.83 -5.52 10.17
C PRO A 106 3.88 -7.05 10.03
N LYS A 107 3.10 -7.77 10.84
CA LYS A 107 3.07 -9.24 10.85
C LYS A 107 2.23 -9.81 9.70
N LYS A 108 1.18 -9.07 9.29
CA LYS A 108 0.30 -9.44 8.17
C LYS A 108 0.91 -9.04 6.81
N ALA A 109 1.79 -8.03 6.79
CA ALA A 109 2.42 -7.55 5.57
C ALA A 109 3.27 -8.64 4.92
N LYS A 110 2.99 -8.91 3.64
CA LYS A 110 3.86 -9.75 2.82
C LYS A 110 5.14 -9.01 2.44
N TYR A 111 4.98 -7.71 2.14
CA TYR A 111 6.09 -6.80 1.85
C TYR A 111 5.87 -5.44 2.51
N ILE A 112 6.97 -4.81 2.91
CA ILE A 112 7.00 -3.49 3.54
C ILE A 112 8.02 -2.63 2.78
N VAL A 113 7.54 -1.58 2.12
CA VAL A 113 8.35 -0.62 1.37
C VAL A 113 8.75 0.52 2.30
N ARG A 114 10.04 0.62 2.62
CA ARG A 114 10.57 1.71 3.44
C ARG A 114 10.91 2.91 2.55
N SER A 115 10.29 4.04 2.84
CA SER A 115 10.57 5.34 2.22
C SER A 115 11.68 6.09 2.95
N GLY A 116 12.16 7.18 2.35
CA GLY A 116 13.02 8.15 3.04
C GLY A 116 12.26 9.14 3.91
N ALA A 117 10.93 9.02 4.03
CA ALA A 117 10.06 10.07 4.56
C ALA A 117 10.16 10.23 6.08
N PHE A 118 10.16 11.48 6.57
CA PHE A 118 10.24 11.83 7.99
C PHE A 118 8.87 12.30 8.51
N ASN A 119 7.90 11.39 8.45
CA ASN A 119 6.51 11.67 8.76
C ASN A 119 6.08 10.93 10.04
N PRO A 120 5.55 11.62 11.06
CA PRO A 120 4.95 10.91 12.20
C PRO A 120 3.77 10.08 11.72
N TYR A 121 3.66 8.84 12.18
CA TYR A 121 2.63 7.90 11.75
C TYR A 121 2.57 7.73 10.23
N GLY A 122 3.70 7.85 9.52
CA GLY A 122 3.78 7.78 8.06
C GLY A 122 3.69 6.37 7.49
N ASN A 123 2.66 5.62 7.89
CA ASN A 123 2.57 4.19 7.61
C ASN A 123 1.18 3.84 7.09
N ILE A 124 1.14 3.23 5.92
CA ILE A 124 -0.10 2.90 5.20
C ILE A 124 -0.04 1.43 4.81
N ALA A 125 -1.09 0.69 5.13
CA ALA A 125 -1.27 -0.70 4.72
C ALA A 125 -2.35 -0.80 3.66
N PHE A 126 -2.03 -1.44 2.54
CA PHE A 126 -2.95 -1.73 1.46
C PHE A 126 -3.26 -3.23 1.44
N VAL A 127 -4.55 -3.57 1.42
CA VAL A 127 -4.99 -4.95 1.19
C VAL A 127 -5.22 -5.14 -0.30
N SER A 128 -4.44 -6.03 -0.90
CA SER A 128 -4.47 -6.35 -2.33
C SER A 128 -5.86 -6.84 -2.76
N ALA A 129 -6.30 -6.41 -3.93
CA ALA A 129 -7.59 -6.78 -4.52
C ALA A 129 -7.42 -7.53 -5.84
N ILE A 130 -8.55 -7.86 -6.43
CA ILE A 130 -8.66 -8.31 -7.81
C ILE A 130 -9.30 -7.18 -8.64
N ASP A 131 -8.89 -7.04 -9.89
CA ASP A 131 -9.65 -6.25 -10.87
C ASP A 131 -10.67 -7.20 -11.52
N ALA A 132 -11.76 -7.48 -10.79
CA ALA A 132 -12.75 -8.49 -11.17
C ALA A 132 -13.31 -8.30 -12.59
N PRO A 133 -13.70 -7.09 -13.05
CA PRO A 133 -14.14 -6.88 -14.42
C PRO A 133 -13.07 -7.22 -15.46
N ARG A 134 -11.80 -6.92 -15.18
CA ARG A 134 -10.69 -7.27 -16.08
C ARG A 134 -10.38 -8.76 -16.06
N TRP A 135 -10.46 -9.41 -14.91
CA TRP A 135 -10.04 -10.80 -14.72
C TRP A 135 -11.10 -11.82 -15.16
N TRP A 136 -12.38 -11.46 -15.06
CA TRP A 136 -13.52 -12.33 -15.37
C TRP A 136 -14.31 -11.82 -16.58
N ASN A 137 -13.61 -11.53 -17.67
CA ASN A 137 -14.19 -11.00 -18.91
C ASN A 137 -14.43 -12.04 -20.02
N LYS A 138 -14.37 -13.34 -19.70
CA LYS A 138 -14.61 -14.40 -20.68
C LYS A 138 -16.09 -14.50 -21.03
N GLU A 139 -16.39 -14.84 -22.28
CA GLU A 139 -17.76 -15.06 -22.75
C GLU A 139 -18.51 -16.06 -21.86
N GLY A 140 -19.74 -15.72 -21.48
CA GLY A 140 -20.59 -16.53 -20.61
C GLY A 140 -20.30 -16.42 -19.11
N LEU A 141 -19.26 -15.70 -18.68
CA LEU A 141 -19.02 -15.43 -17.25
C LEU A 141 -19.84 -14.25 -16.75
N VAL A 142 -20.33 -14.37 -15.52
CA VAL A 142 -21.02 -13.30 -14.79
C VAL A 142 -20.18 -12.93 -13.57
N VAL A 143 -19.76 -11.68 -13.47
CA VAL A 143 -19.05 -11.15 -12.28
C VAL A 143 -20.01 -11.18 -11.09
N PRO A 144 -19.69 -11.87 -9.99
CA PRO A 144 -20.55 -11.89 -8.80
C PRO A 144 -20.70 -10.48 -8.22
N ASP A 145 -21.88 -10.15 -7.70
CA ASP A 145 -22.20 -8.80 -7.21
C ASP A 145 -21.23 -8.30 -6.14
N VAL A 146 -20.74 -9.21 -5.29
CA VAL A 146 -19.79 -8.91 -4.21
C VAL A 146 -18.45 -8.33 -4.71
N TYR A 147 -18.13 -8.48 -6.00
CA TYR A 147 -16.89 -8.00 -6.62
C TYR A 147 -17.07 -6.83 -7.59
N LYS A 148 -18.31 -6.43 -7.91
CA LYS A 148 -18.56 -5.36 -8.90
C LYS A 148 -18.00 -3.99 -8.49
N GLY A 149 -17.74 -3.77 -7.20
CA GLY A 149 -17.13 -2.56 -6.66
C GLY A 149 -15.75 -2.76 -6.04
N ARG A 150 -15.11 -3.93 -6.24
CA ARG A 150 -13.77 -4.24 -5.73
C ARG A 150 -12.78 -4.16 -6.88
N ALA A 151 -12.06 -3.06 -6.99
CA ALA A 151 -10.92 -2.87 -7.91
C ALA A 151 -10.12 -1.63 -7.54
#